data_AF-A0A2K5L1W6-F1
#
_entry.id   AF-A0A2K5L1W6-F1
#
_cell.length_a   1.000
_cell.length_b   1.000
_cell.length_c   1.000
_cell.angle_alpha   90.00
_cell.angle_beta   90.00
_cell.angle_gamma   90.00
#
_symmetry.space_group_name_H-M   'P 1'
#
loop_
_entity.id
_entity.type
_entity.pdbx_description
1 polymer ?
#
loop_
_entity_poly.entity_id
_entity_poly.type
_entity_poly.pdbx_seq_one_letter_code
_entity_poly.pdbx_strand_id
1 'polypeptide(L)'
;MEEQPQMQATDEPADSGEEGGAGGPPQVAGAQAARSEDRMTLLLRLRAQTKQQLLEYKSMIDANEEKTPEQIMQEKQIEAKIEDLENEIEEVKISFEIKKLALDSVLMDNMKHLLELNKLIMKSQQESWDLEEKLLDIRKKRLQLKQASESKLLEIQTEKNKQKIDLDSMENSDRIKIIRQNLQMEIKVTTVIQHVFQNLILGSKVNWAEDPALKEIVLQLEKNVDMM
;
A
#
# COMPACT_ATOMS: atom_id res chain seq x y z
N MET A 1 -13.11 45.54 2.77
CA MET A 1 -11.78 46.20 2.79
C MET A 1 -11.13 45.80 1.48
N GLU A 2 -11.02 46.61 0.44
CA GLU A 2 -11.21 48.04 0.19
C GLU A 2 -11.71 48.10 -1.28
N GLU A 3 -12.98 48.43 -1.53
CA GLU A 3 -13.42 49.72 -2.10
C GLU A 3 -12.44 50.87 -1.84
N GLN A 4 -12.07 51.76 -2.77
CA GLN A 4 -12.80 52.39 -3.88
C GLN A 4 -11.74 53.31 -4.59
N PRO A 5 -12.06 54.44 -5.26
CA PRO A 5 -12.60 54.64 -6.60
C PRO A 5 -11.71 55.61 -7.42
N GLN A 6 -12.12 56.01 -8.62
CA GLN A 6 -12.24 57.43 -9.04
C GLN A 6 -12.70 57.48 -10.50
N MET A 7 -13.95 57.86 -10.72
CA MET A 7 -14.43 59.24 -10.97
C MET A 7 -14.42 59.51 -12.48
N GLN A 8 -15.61 59.59 -13.09
CA GLN A 8 -16.43 60.82 -13.21
C GLN A 8 -15.72 61.84 -14.12
N ALA A 9 -16.36 62.52 -15.06
CA ALA A 9 -17.76 62.77 -15.33
C ALA A 9 -17.83 63.16 -16.83
N THR A 10 -18.92 62.93 -17.56
CA THR A 10 -19.98 63.93 -17.85
C THR A 10 -19.40 65.25 -18.40
N ASP A 11 -19.82 65.78 -19.54
CA ASP A 11 -21.18 66.19 -19.87
C ASP A 11 -21.37 66.24 -21.40
N GLU A 12 -22.41 65.58 -21.89
CA GLU A 12 -23.31 66.19 -22.88
C GLU A 12 -24.26 67.12 -22.10
N PRO A 13 -24.69 68.26 -22.67
CA PRO A 13 -26.04 68.26 -23.27
C PRO A 13 -26.09 69.16 -24.53
N ALA A 14 -26.87 68.89 -25.57
CA ALA A 14 -28.32 68.72 -25.65
C ALA A 14 -29.14 69.96 -25.23
N ASP A 15 -29.85 70.49 -26.22
CA ASP A 15 -31.28 70.84 -26.13
C ASP A 15 -31.74 72.27 -25.74
N SER A 16 -32.90 72.58 -26.33
CA SER A 16 -33.87 73.65 -26.12
C SER A 16 -33.56 75.01 -26.77
N GLY A 17 -34.46 75.65 -27.51
CA GLY A 17 -35.89 75.42 -27.71
C GLY A 17 -36.59 76.78 -27.87
N GLU A 18 -37.56 76.85 -28.79
CA GLU A 18 -38.68 77.83 -28.83
C GLU A 18 -38.31 79.31 -29.10
N GLU A 19 -39.13 80.19 -29.67
CA GLU A 19 -40.39 80.22 -30.41
C GLU A 19 -40.48 81.67 -30.96
N GLY A 20 -41.36 81.92 -31.94
CA GLY A 20 -41.89 83.28 -32.13
C GLY A 20 -41.54 83.91 -33.48
N GLY A 21 -42.51 83.82 -34.40
CA GLY A 21 -42.42 84.36 -35.74
C GLY A 21 -42.79 85.84 -35.90
N ALA A 22 -42.79 86.19 -37.20
CA ALA A 22 -43.40 87.31 -37.90
C ALA A 22 -42.63 88.66 -37.92
N GLY A 23 -42.18 89.06 -39.11
CA GLY A 23 -41.82 90.45 -39.35
C GLY A 23 -41.07 90.85 -40.63
N GLY A 24 -41.45 90.36 -41.81
CA GLY A 24 -41.23 91.11 -43.08
C GLY A 24 -39.83 91.10 -43.72
N PRO A 25 -39.72 91.47 -45.02
CA PRO A 25 -38.79 90.82 -45.96
C PRO A 25 -37.82 91.82 -46.63
N PRO A 26 -37.12 91.46 -47.74
CA PRO A 26 -35.95 90.58 -47.80
C PRO A 26 -34.77 91.33 -48.47
N GLN A 27 -33.51 91.15 -48.03
CA GLN A 27 -32.42 91.76 -48.80
C GLN A 27 -31.05 91.07 -48.65
N VAL A 28 -30.66 90.45 -49.77
CA VAL A 28 -29.27 90.22 -50.25
C VAL A 28 -28.44 89.12 -49.58
N ALA A 29 -29.01 87.93 -49.37
CA ALA A 29 -28.27 86.71 -49.00
C ALA A 29 -27.57 85.98 -50.18
N GLY A 30 -27.62 86.53 -51.41
CA GLY A 30 -27.15 85.82 -52.61
C GLY A 30 -25.72 86.13 -53.07
N ALA A 31 -25.09 87.20 -52.59
CA ALA A 31 -23.80 87.68 -53.15
C ALA A 31 -22.57 87.36 -52.29
N GLN A 32 -22.74 87.08 -51.00
CA GLN A 32 -21.62 86.87 -50.06
C GLN A 32 -21.36 85.38 -49.78
N ALA A 33 -22.39 84.53 -49.82
CA ALA A 33 -22.28 83.06 -49.75
C ALA A 33 -21.60 82.47 -50.99
N ALA A 34 -21.99 82.91 -52.19
CA ALA A 34 -21.32 82.53 -53.45
C ALA A 34 -19.83 82.91 -53.46
N ARG A 35 -19.48 84.06 -52.87
CA ARG A 35 -18.09 84.53 -52.78
C ARG A 35 -17.26 83.74 -51.75
N SER A 36 -17.87 83.17 -50.72
CA SER A 36 -17.23 82.24 -49.78
C SER A 36 -17.11 80.82 -50.34
N GLU A 37 -18.09 80.35 -51.10
CA GLU A 37 -18.05 79.06 -51.81
C GLU A 37 -16.97 79.06 -52.90
N ASP A 38 -16.79 80.16 -53.62
CA ASP A 38 -15.69 80.34 -54.58
C ASP A 38 -14.32 80.30 -53.89
N ARG A 39 -14.20 80.91 -52.70
CA ARG A 39 -12.96 80.85 -51.88
C ARG A 39 -12.70 79.44 -51.34
N MET A 40 -13.73 78.74 -50.88
CA MET A 40 -13.64 77.35 -50.41
C MET A 40 -13.22 76.41 -51.54
N THR A 41 -13.83 76.57 -52.72
CA THR A 41 -13.50 75.80 -53.93
C THR A 41 -12.05 76.05 -54.36
N LEU A 42 -11.58 77.31 -54.28
CA LEU A 42 -10.19 77.65 -54.54
C LEU A 42 -9.23 77.01 -53.52
N LEU A 43 -9.55 77.02 -52.23
CA LEU A 43 -8.74 76.37 -51.20
C LEU A 43 -8.69 74.86 -51.35
N LEU A 44 -9.81 74.21 -51.69
CA LEU A 44 -9.85 72.78 -51.98
C LEU A 44 -9.02 72.43 -53.22
N ARG A 45 -9.05 73.26 -54.26
CA ARG A 45 -8.21 73.10 -55.46
C ARG A 45 -6.73 73.27 -55.14
N LEU A 46 -6.36 74.30 -54.38
CA LEU A 46 -4.99 74.53 -53.94
C LEU A 46 -4.50 73.37 -53.07
N ARG A 47 -5.32 72.88 -52.13
CA ARG A 47 -5.01 71.70 -51.32
C ARG A 47 -4.79 70.46 -52.18
N ALA A 48 -5.65 70.22 -53.17
CA ALA A 48 -5.51 69.11 -54.10
C ALA A 48 -4.22 69.24 -54.92
N GLN A 49 -3.89 70.44 -55.39
CA GLN A 49 -2.67 70.73 -56.12
C GLN A 49 -1.41 70.53 -55.25
N THR A 50 -1.40 71.01 -54.00
CA THR A 50 -0.27 70.78 -53.08
C THR A 50 -0.11 69.31 -52.73
N LYS A 51 -1.21 68.58 -52.52
CA LYS A 51 -1.16 67.12 -52.29
C LYS A 51 -0.59 66.39 -53.51
N GLN A 52 -1.01 66.78 -54.71
CA GLN A 52 -0.51 66.21 -55.96
C GLN A 52 0.99 66.49 -56.13
N GLN A 53 1.42 67.73 -55.91
CA GLN A 53 2.85 68.10 -55.95
C GLN A 53 3.66 67.34 -54.92
N LEU A 54 3.17 67.19 -53.68
CA LEU A 54 3.84 66.40 -52.65
C LEU A 54 3.98 64.92 -53.05
N LEU A 55 2.95 64.37 -53.71
CA LEU A 55 2.97 62.98 -54.17
C LEU A 55 3.93 62.79 -55.37
N GLU A 56 4.00 63.78 -56.26
CA GLU A 56 4.98 63.82 -57.36
C GLU A 56 6.41 63.97 -56.83
N TYR A 57 6.67 64.85 -55.86
CA TYR A 57 7.97 64.96 -55.21
C TYR A 57 8.34 63.69 -54.46
N LYS A 58 7.39 63.08 -53.73
CA LYS A 58 7.61 61.80 -53.05
C LYS A 58 7.96 60.71 -54.06
N SER A 59 7.23 60.62 -55.18
CA SER A 59 7.52 59.65 -56.24
C SER A 59 8.84 59.92 -56.96
N MET A 60 9.24 61.18 -57.16
CA MET A 60 10.55 61.54 -57.73
C MET A 60 11.70 61.21 -56.78
N ILE A 61 11.47 61.36 -55.46
CA ILE A 61 12.41 60.92 -54.43
C ILE A 61 12.51 59.39 -54.45
N ASP A 62 11.39 58.68 -54.35
CA ASP A 62 11.40 57.21 -54.34
C ASP A 62 11.98 56.62 -55.65
N ALA A 63 11.80 57.30 -56.79
CA ALA A 63 12.40 56.90 -58.08
C ALA A 63 13.89 57.29 -58.22
N ASN A 64 14.36 58.30 -57.48
CA ASN A 64 15.78 58.66 -57.43
C ASN A 64 16.56 57.91 -56.34
N GLU A 65 15.85 57.31 -55.39
CA GLU A 65 16.35 56.40 -54.36
C GLU A 65 16.64 55.02 -54.96
N GLU A 66 17.33 55.00 -56.10
CA GLU A 66 17.90 53.78 -56.65
C GLU A 66 18.99 53.34 -55.66
N LYS A 67 18.67 52.27 -54.90
CA LYS A 67 19.60 51.70 -53.93
C LYS A 67 20.95 51.50 -54.62
N THR A 68 21.99 52.13 -54.07
CA THR A 68 23.35 51.97 -54.63
C THR A 68 23.74 50.49 -54.60
N PRO A 69 24.57 50.00 -55.55
CA PRO A 69 25.02 48.61 -55.55
C PRO A 69 25.63 48.15 -54.21
N GLU A 70 26.29 49.06 -53.49
CA GLU A 70 26.85 48.82 -52.16
C GLU A 70 25.77 48.54 -51.11
N GLN A 71 24.67 49.31 -51.10
CA GLN A 71 23.53 49.10 -50.21
C GLN A 71 22.83 47.76 -50.52
N ILE A 72 22.66 47.43 -51.80
CA ILE A 72 22.08 46.15 -52.22
C ILE A 72 22.97 44.98 -51.78
N MET A 73 24.29 45.11 -51.90
CA MET A 73 25.23 44.09 -51.45
C MET A 73 25.22 43.91 -49.92
N GLN A 74 25.13 45.00 -49.16
CA GLN A 74 25.00 44.94 -47.70
C GLN A 74 23.66 44.33 -47.26
N GLU A 75 22.55 44.70 -47.91
CA GLU A 75 21.22 44.14 -47.65
C GLU A 75 21.20 42.62 -47.90
N LYS A 76 21.81 42.15 -49.00
CA LYS A 76 21.97 40.71 -49.26
C LYS A 76 22.82 39.99 -48.21
N GLN A 77 23.87 40.62 -47.70
CA GLN A 77 24.67 40.05 -46.60
C GLN A 77 23.89 39.99 -45.28
N ILE A 78 23.01 40.97 -45.04
CA ILE A 78 22.11 40.97 -43.87
C ILE A 78 21.06 39.87 -44.03
N GLU A 79 20.45 39.74 -45.21
CA GLU A 79 19.46 38.71 -45.52
C GLU A 79 20.03 37.30 -45.33
N ALA A 80 21.23 37.03 -45.84
CA ALA A 80 21.92 35.75 -45.63
C ALA A 80 22.18 35.47 -44.14
N LYS A 81 22.60 36.48 -43.36
CA LYS A 81 22.80 36.32 -41.91
C LYS A 81 21.49 36.10 -41.15
N ILE A 82 20.39 36.71 -41.60
CA ILE A 82 19.06 36.47 -41.03
C ILE A 82 18.64 35.03 -41.29
N GLU A 83 18.78 34.55 -42.53
CA GLU A 83 18.47 33.16 -42.90
C GLU A 83 19.31 32.16 -42.09
N ASP A 84 20.62 32.40 -41.93
CA ASP A 84 21.50 31.56 -41.11
C ASP A 84 21.05 31.51 -39.64
N LEU A 85 20.69 32.67 -39.05
CA LEU A 85 20.20 32.76 -37.68
C LEU A 85 18.82 32.12 -37.51
N GLU A 86 17.91 32.27 -38.47
CA GLU A 86 16.60 31.62 -38.47
C GLU A 86 16.75 30.10 -38.48
N ASN A 87 17.67 29.57 -39.31
CA ASN A 87 18.00 28.15 -39.36
C ASN A 87 18.59 27.65 -38.03
N GLU A 88 19.53 28.40 -37.42
CA GLU A 88 20.12 28.04 -36.12
C GLU A 88 19.06 28.04 -35.00
N ILE A 89 18.16 29.02 -34.98
CA ILE A 89 17.05 29.10 -34.02
C ILE A 89 16.13 27.90 -34.16
N GLU A 90 15.76 27.51 -35.38
CA GLU A 90 14.88 26.37 -35.61
C GLU A 90 15.58 25.06 -35.20
N GLU A 91 16.88 24.89 -35.48
CA GLU A 91 17.66 23.73 -35.03
C GLU A 91 17.68 23.63 -33.50
N VAL A 92 17.98 24.73 -32.81
CA VAL A 92 18.01 24.78 -31.34
C VAL A 92 16.64 24.46 -30.75
N LYS A 93 15.56 24.98 -31.36
CA LYS A 93 14.19 24.70 -30.94
C LYS A 93 13.81 23.23 -31.10
N ILE A 94 14.16 22.61 -32.22
CA ILE A 94 13.97 21.18 -32.46
C ILE A 94 14.77 20.37 -31.42
N SER A 95 16.05 20.72 -31.19
CA SER A 95 16.89 20.05 -30.19
C SER A 95 16.30 20.14 -28.78
N PHE A 96 15.76 21.32 -28.43
CA PHE A 96 15.10 21.54 -27.15
C PHE A 96 13.86 20.66 -26.98
N GLU A 97 12.97 20.62 -27.97
CA GLU A 97 11.77 19.78 -27.91
C GLU A 97 12.11 18.28 -27.85
N ILE A 98 13.11 17.82 -28.60
CA ILE A 98 13.58 16.43 -28.53
C ILE A 98 14.09 16.10 -27.11
N LYS A 99 14.93 16.98 -26.53
CA LYS A 99 15.47 16.78 -25.17
C LYS A 99 14.36 16.77 -24.13
N LYS A 100 13.36 17.64 -24.28
CA LYS A 100 12.19 17.70 -23.40
C LYS A 100 11.38 16.40 -23.47
N LEU A 101 11.05 15.92 -24.68
CA LEU A 101 10.33 14.66 -24.87
C LEU A 101 11.10 13.46 -24.32
N ALA A 102 12.42 13.42 -24.50
CA ALA A 102 13.28 12.38 -23.94
C ALA A 102 13.24 12.39 -22.40
N LEU A 103 13.29 13.57 -21.79
CA LEU A 103 13.17 13.73 -20.33
C LEU A 103 11.81 13.26 -19.82
N ASP A 104 10.71 13.65 -20.49
CA ASP A 104 9.36 13.25 -20.13
C ASP A 104 9.16 11.73 -20.22
N SER A 105 9.74 11.09 -21.24
CA SER A 105 9.74 9.63 -21.37
C SER A 105 10.43 8.93 -20.19
N VAL A 106 11.64 9.38 -19.84
CA VAL A 106 12.40 8.81 -18.71
C VAL A 106 11.65 8.99 -17.39
N LEU A 107 11.02 10.15 -17.18
CA LEU A 107 10.20 10.41 -16.01
C LEU A 107 9.02 9.44 -15.93
N MET A 108 8.33 9.22 -17.05
CA MET A 108 7.19 8.29 -17.12
C MET A 108 7.61 6.85 -16.82
N ASP A 109 8.73 6.39 -17.38
CA ASP A 109 9.27 5.05 -17.13
C ASP A 109 9.64 4.88 -15.65
N ASN A 110 10.28 5.88 -15.04
CA ASN A 110 10.60 5.87 -13.62
C ASN A 110 9.34 5.84 -12.74
N MET A 111 8.31 6.62 -13.09
CA MET A 111 7.03 6.61 -12.37
C MET A 111 6.34 5.25 -12.48
N LYS A 112 6.38 4.62 -13.66
CA LYS A 112 5.83 3.27 -13.88
C LYS A 112 6.55 2.25 -13.00
N HIS A 113 7.89 2.24 -13.01
CA HIS A 113 8.67 1.35 -12.16
C HIS A 113 8.41 1.59 -10.67
N LEU A 114 8.29 2.85 -10.24
CA LEU A 114 7.95 3.18 -8.85
C LEU A 114 6.56 2.65 -8.45
N LEU A 115 5.58 2.71 -9.35
CA LEU A 115 4.24 2.15 -9.11
C LEU A 115 4.28 0.61 -9.03
N GLU A 116 5.01 -0.05 -9.91
CA GLU A 116 5.20 -1.51 -9.88
C GLU A 116 5.88 -1.96 -8.58
N LEU A 117 6.93 -1.27 -8.16
CA LEU A 117 7.61 -1.53 -6.89
C LEU A 117 6.68 -1.32 -5.69
N ASN A 118 5.94 -0.21 -5.64
CA ASN A 118 4.97 0.02 -4.57
C ASN A 118 3.90 -1.06 -4.52
N LYS A 119 3.42 -1.53 -5.67
CA LYS A 119 2.46 -2.65 -5.73
C LYS A 119 3.05 -3.93 -5.12
N LEU A 120 4.31 -4.25 -5.42
CA LEU A 120 4.99 -5.41 -4.85
C LEU A 120 5.22 -5.26 -3.35
N ILE A 121 5.62 -4.06 -2.89
CA ILE A 121 5.78 -3.75 -1.46
C ILE A 121 4.46 -3.95 -0.72
N MET A 122 3.36 -3.40 -1.23
CA MET A 122 2.04 -3.55 -0.62
C MET A 122 1.60 -5.02 -0.52
N LYS A 123 1.85 -5.81 -1.58
CA LYS A 123 1.56 -7.25 -1.56
C LYS A 123 2.40 -7.98 -0.52
N SER A 124 3.70 -7.72 -0.47
CA SER A 124 4.60 -8.34 0.51
C SER A 124 4.25 -7.94 1.95
N GLN A 125 3.82 -6.71 2.19
CA GLN A 125 3.37 -6.25 3.50
C GLN A 125 2.10 -6.96 3.94
N GLN A 126 1.12 -7.11 3.04
CA GLN A 126 -0.10 -7.85 3.33
C GLN A 126 0.20 -9.32 3.70
N GLU A 127 1.04 -9.99 2.90
CA GLU A 127 1.44 -11.37 3.19
C GLU A 127 2.16 -11.49 4.54
N SER A 128 2.96 -10.49 4.92
CA SER A 128 3.61 -10.43 6.23
C SER A 128 2.61 -10.32 7.37
N TRP A 129 1.60 -9.47 7.25
CA TRP A 129 0.54 -9.34 8.26
C TRP A 129 -0.26 -10.63 8.42
N ASP A 130 -0.65 -11.27 7.32
CA ASP A 130 -1.39 -12.54 7.34
C ASP A 130 -0.57 -13.66 8.02
N LEU A 131 0.74 -13.69 7.80
CA LEU A 131 1.63 -14.65 8.45
C LEU A 131 1.82 -14.34 9.94
N GLU A 132 1.92 -13.07 10.31
CA GLU A 132 2.05 -12.63 11.71
C GLU A 132 0.79 -12.98 12.52
N GLU A 133 -0.40 -12.82 11.93
CA GLU A 133 -1.66 -13.25 12.55
C GLU A 133 -1.69 -14.76 12.80
N LYS A 134 -1.34 -15.57 11.79
CA LYS A 134 -1.25 -17.04 11.92
C LYS A 134 -0.23 -17.44 12.98
N LEU A 135 0.89 -16.74 13.07
CA LEU A 135 1.91 -16.97 14.10
C LEU A 135 1.35 -16.70 15.50
N LEU A 136 0.59 -15.63 15.68
CA LEU A 136 -0.04 -15.28 16.95
C LEU A 136 -1.03 -16.36 17.39
N ASP A 137 -1.86 -16.85 16.47
CA ASP A 137 -2.79 -17.95 16.72
C ASP A 137 -2.08 -19.23 17.17
N ILE A 138 -0.99 -19.60 16.51
CA ILE A 138 -0.18 -20.76 16.90
C ILE A 138 0.42 -20.54 18.30
N ARG A 139 0.93 -19.33 18.59
CA ARG A 139 1.47 -18.99 19.92
C ARG A 139 0.41 -19.12 21.01
N LYS A 140 -0.83 -18.67 20.74
CA LYS A 140 -1.97 -18.79 21.65
C LYS A 140 -2.35 -20.26 21.90
N LYS A 141 -2.49 -21.06 20.83
CA LYS A 141 -2.79 -22.51 20.93
C LYS A 141 -1.70 -23.25 21.73
N ARG A 142 -0.44 -22.95 21.45
CA ARG A 142 0.71 -23.53 22.18
C ARG A 142 0.69 -23.18 23.66
N LEU A 143 0.34 -21.94 24.01
CA LEU A 143 0.23 -21.52 25.41
C LEU A 143 -0.88 -22.29 26.14
N GLN A 144 -2.06 -22.39 25.53
CA GLN A 144 -3.19 -23.16 26.07
C GLN A 144 -2.82 -24.63 26.28
N LEU A 145 -2.13 -25.24 25.31
CA LEU A 145 -1.67 -26.62 25.43
C LEU A 145 -0.67 -26.80 26.58
N LYS A 146 0.27 -25.85 26.75
CA LYS A 146 1.24 -25.86 27.86
C LYS A 146 0.53 -25.81 29.22
N GLN A 147 -0.44 -24.91 29.37
CA GLN A 147 -1.25 -24.79 30.59
C GLN A 147 -2.06 -26.07 30.86
N ALA A 148 -2.69 -26.64 29.84
CA ALA A 148 -3.44 -27.89 29.98
C ALA A 148 -2.54 -29.08 30.36
N SER A 149 -1.35 -29.16 29.76
CA SER A 149 -0.35 -30.19 30.09
C SER A 149 0.15 -30.06 31.53
N GLU A 150 0.41 -28.83 31.98
CA GLU A 150 0.85 -28.55 33.34
C GLU A 150 -0.23 -28.93 34.36
N SER A 151 -1.49 -28.56 34.10
CA SER A 151 -2.64 -28.96 34.92
C SER A 151 -2.78 -30.48 35.02
N LYS A 152 -2.70 -31.20 33.89
CA LYS A 152 -2.75 -32.67 33.88
C LYS A 152 -1.59 -33.31 34.64
N LEU A 153 -0.40 -32.73 34.56
CA LEU A 153 0.76 -33.25 35.30
C LEU A 153 0.56 -33.12 36.80
N LEU A 154 0.01 -31.99 37.27
CA LEU A 154 -0.35 -31.79 38.68
C LEU A 154 -1.41 -32.79 39.12
N GLU A 155 -2.46 -33.01 38.32
CA GLU A 155 -3.50 -34.01 38.58
C GLU A 155 -2.92 -35.42 38.73
N ILE A 156 -2.07 -35.85 37.78
CA ILE A 156 -1.39 -37.15 37.84
C ILE A 156 -0.54 -37.28 39.11
N GLN A 157 0.18 -36.23 39.49
CA GLN A 157 1.00 -36.25 40.69
C GLN A 157 0.15 -36.36 41.96
N THR A 158 -0.97 -35.63 42.03
CA THR A 158 -1.90 -35.72 43.18
C THR A 158 -2.55 -37.09 43.30
N GLU A 159 -3.02 -37.67 42.18
CA GLU A 159 -3.66 -38.99 42.19
C GLU A 159 -2.64 -40.09 42.52
N LYS A 160 -1.40 -39.98 42.02
CA LYS A 160 -0.32 -40.91 42.38
C LYS A 160 -0.02 -40.87 43.89
N ASN A 161 0.01 -39.69 44.49
CA ASN A 161 0.23 -39.56 45.93
C ASN A 161 -0.93 -40.17 46.72
N LYS A 162 -2.18 -39.96 46.28
CA LYS A 162 -3.37 -40.55 46.88
C LYS A 162 -3.34 -42.08 46.82
N GLN A 163 -3.08 -42.66 45.64
CA GLN A 163 -2.95 -44.11 45.47
C GLN A 163 -1.87 -44.71 46.38
N LYS A 164 -0.75 -44.01 46.55
CA LYS A 164 0.31 -44.45 47.46
C LYS A 164 -0.17 -44.47 48.92
N ILE A 165 -0.86 -43.42 49.37
CA ILE A 165 -1.44 -43.35 50.72
C ILE A 165 -2.48 -44.46 50.91
N ASP A 166 -3.36 -44.69 49.93
CA ASP A 166 -4.40 -45.72 50.00
C ASP A 166 -3.79 -47.13 50.05
N LEU A 167 -2.73 -47.39 49.28
CA LEU A 167 -1.98 -48.64 49.30
C LEU A 167 -1.30 -48.87 50.66
N ASP A 168 -0.60 -47.86 51.16
CA ASP A 168 0.08 -47.92 52.46
C ASP A 168 -0.93 -48.15 53.60
N SER A 169 -2.12 -47.53 53.52
CA SER A 169 -3.22 -47.73 54.48
C SER A 169 -3.75 -49.18 54.44
N MET A 170 -3.98 -49.71 53.24
CA MET A 170 -4.48 -51.08 53.06
C MET A 170 -3.48 -52.13 53.51
N GLU A 171 -2.19 -51.99 53.15
CA GLU A 171 -1.13 -52.91 53.57
C GLU A 171 -0.93 -52.90 55.09
N ASN A 172 -1.06 -51.72 55.72
CA ASN A 172 -0.98 -51.59 57.16
C ASN A 172 -2.24 -52.06 57.89
N SER A 173 -3.33 -52.39 57.18
CA SER A 173 -4.57 -52.83 57.82
C SER A 173 -4.37 -54.11 58.62
N ASP A 174 -4.87 -54.10 59.85
CA ASP A 174 -4.71 -55.23 60.77
C ASP A 174 -5.34 -56.51 60.22
N ARG A 175 -6.42 -56.38 59.43
CA ARG A 175 -7.06 -57.51 58.76
C ARG A 175 -6.13 -58.20 57.76
N ILE A 176 -5.42 -57.44 56.92
CA ILE A 176 -4.46 -58.02 55.96
C ILE A 176 -3.29 -58.66 56.71
N LYS A 177 -2.80 -58.04 57.79
CA LYS A 177 -1.75 -58.64 58.62
C LYS A 177 -2.18 -59.97 59.24
N ILE A 178 -3.38 -60.04 59.82
CA ILE A 178 -3.95 -61.26 60.41
C ILE A 178 -4.12 -62.35 59.36
N ILE A 179 -4.68 -62.03 58.18
CA ILE A 179 -4.85 -63.00 57.10
C ILE A 179 -3.48 -63.54 56.64
N ARG A 180 -2.49 -62.67 56.47
CA ARG A 180 -1.13 -63.07 56.07
C ARG A 180 -0.49 -63.98 57.12
N GLN A 181 -0.67 -63.70 58.41
CA GLN A 181 -0.21 -64.55 59.50
C GLN A 181 -0.91 -65.91 59.52
N ASN A 182 -2.23 -65.93 59.35
CA ASN A 182 -3.01 -67.17 59.31
C ASN A 182 -2.59 -68.05 58.13
N LEU A 183 -2.45 -67.47 56.94
CA LEU A 183 -1.97 -68.18 55.75
C LEU A 183 -0.58 -68.79 55.98
N GLN A 184 0.34 -68.03 56.60
CA GLN A 184 1.67 -68.54 56.95
C GLN A 184 1.62 -69.68 57.98
N MET A 185 0.67 -69.64 58.92
CA MET A 185 0.45 -70.73 59.87
C MET A 185 -0.11 -71.98 59.16
N GLU A 186 -1.09 -71.82 58.27
CA GLU A 186 -1.67 -72.93 57.48
C GLU A 186 -0.64 -73.58 56.56
N ILE A 187 0.23 -72.80 55.91
CA ILE A 187 1.35 -73.33 55.11
C ILE A 187 2.26 -74.18 56.00
N LYS A 188 2.69 -73.68 57.17
CA LYS A 188 3.55 -74.43 58.09
C LYS A 188 2.92 -75.73 58.56
N VAL A 189 1.64 -75.71 58.94
CA VAL A 189 0.91 -76.91 59.37
C VAL A 189 0.81 -77.92 58.23
N THR A 190 0.47 -77.45 57.04
CA THR A 190 0.40 -78.30 55.83
C THR A 190 1.76 -78.94 55.53
N THR A 191 2.85 -78.19 55.59
CA THR A 191 4.21 -78.73 55.39
C THR A 191 4.57 -79.78 56.43
N VAL A 192 4.22 -79.58 57.71
CA VAL A 192 4.46 -80.59 58.75
C VAL A 192 3.65 -81.85 58.49
N ILE A 193 2.37 -81.70 58.13
CA ILE A 193 1.50 -82.83 57.78
C ILE A 193 2.06 -83.59 56.58
N GLN A 194 2.49 -82.89 55.52
CA GLN A 194 3.15 -83.47 54.36
C GLN A 194 4.37 -84.30 54.78
N HIS A 195 5.28 -83.75 55.59
CA HIS A 195 6.46 -84.46 56.09
C HIS A 195 6.10 -85.70 56.93
N VAL A 196 5.07 -85.62 57.79
CA VAL A 196 4.63 -86.77 58.60
C VAL A 196 4.10 -87.89 57.71
N PHE A 197 3.26 -87.57 56.72
CA PHE A 197 2.74 -88.57 55.78
C PHE A 197 3.84 -89.18 54.92
N GLN A 198 4.78 -88.37 54.41
CA GLN A 198 5.97 -88.86 53.69
C GLN A 198 6.75 -89.86 54.56
N ASN A 199 7.10 -89.47 55.79
CA ASN A 199 7.89 -90.32 56.69
C ASN A 199 7.15 -91.62 57.08
N LEU A 200 5.84 -91.56 57.27
CA LEU A 200 5.05 -92.75 57.59
C LEU A 200 5.02 -93.73 56.41
N ILE A 201 4.80 -93.24 55.18
CA ILE A 201 4.80 -94.07 53.98
C ILE A 201 6.19 -94.70 53.76
N LEU A 202 7.25 -93.91 53.84
CA LEU A 202 8.64 -94.39 53.70
C LEU A 202 9.03 -95.37 54.82
N GLY A 203 8.62 -95.10 56.06
CA GLY A 203 8.93 -95.93 57.24
C GLY A 203 8.11 -97.21 57.36
N SER A 204 6.94 -97.28 56.72
CA SER A 204 6.04 -98.45 56.75
C SER A 204 6.58 -99.69 56.01
N LYS A 205 7.70 -99.55 55.27
CA LYS A 205 8.29 -100.59 54.41
C LYS A 205 7.33 -101.17 53.35
N VAL A 206 6.22 -100.50 53.07
CA VAL A 206 5.33 -100.81 51.94
C VAL A 206 6.07 -100.45 50.65
N ASN A 207 6.00 -101.30 49.62
CA ASN A 207 6.67 -101.08 48.34
C ASN A 207 5.89 -100.07 47.47
N TRP A 208 5.82 -98.82 47.94
CA TRP A 208 5.05 -97.71 47.35
C TRP A 208 5.46 -97.37 45.92
N ALA A 209 6.63 -97.81 45.47
CA ALA A 209 7.11 -97.62 44.10
C ALA A 209 6.47 -98.59 43.08
N GLU A 210 5.94 -99.73 43.53
CA GLU A 210 5.26 -100.74 42.69
C GLU A 210 3.77 -100.45 42.51
N ASP A 211 3.12 -99.80 43.48
CA ASP A 211 1.74 -99.35 43.37
C ASP A 211 1.69 -97.96 42.69
N PRO A 212 1.09 -97.84 41.48
CA PRO A 212 1.00 -96.59 40.75
C PRO A 212 0.29 -95.47 41.54
N ALA A 213 -0.72 -95.82 42.35
CA ALA A 213 -1.50 -94.84 43.11
C ALA A 213 -0.69 -94.26 44.28
N LEU A 214 0.02 -95.13 45.02
CA LEU A 214 0.91 -94.69 46.10
C LEU A 214 2.10 -93.88 45.57
N LYS A 215 2.68 -94.27 44.44
CA LYS A 215 3.76 -93.52 43.77
C LYS A 215 3.35 -92.09 43.44
N GLU A 216 2.15 -91.89 42.90
CA GLU A 216 1.63 -90.56 42.59
C GLU A 216 1.43 -89.70 43.84
N ILE A 217 0.87 -90.28 44.90
CA ILE A 217 0.64 -89.58 46.18
C ILE A 217 1.97 -89.12 46.80
N VAL A 218 2.98 -89.99 46.84
CA VAL A 218 4.31 -89.65 47.39
C VAL A 218 4.98 -88.52 46.59
N LEU A 219 4.92 -88.57 45.26
CA LEU A 219 5.47 -87.52 44.39
C LEU A 219 4.74 -86.18 44.53
N GLN A 220 3.43 -86.20 44.77
CA GLN A 220 2.67 -84.96 45.05
C GLN A 220 3.01 -84.37 46.41
N LEU A 221 3.23 -85.22 47.42
CA LEU A 221 3.65 -84.79 48.74
C LEU A 221 5.05 -84.15 48.73
N GLU A 222 5.94 -84.55 47.83
CA GLU A 222 7.30 -84.00 47.69
C GLU A 222 7.31 -82.57 47.10
N LYS A 223 6.22 -82.14 46.46
CA LYS A 223 6.08 -80.76 45.98
C LYS A 223 5.76 -79.84 47.16
N ASN A 224 6.80 -79.23 47.72
CA ASN A 224 6.65 -78.24 48.78
C ASN A 224 5.76 -77.08 48.33
N VAL A 225 4.82 -76.69 49.19
CA VAL A 225 3.90 -75.55 48.97
C VAL A 225 4.65 -74.20 48.98
N ASP A 226 5.91 -74.19 49.42
CA ASP A 226 6.76 -73.00 49.65
C ASP A 226 7.29 -72.33 48.36
N MET A 227 6.87 -72.77 47.15
CA MET A 227 7.39 -72.30 45.86
C MET A 227 6.37 -71.54 44.98
N MET A 228 5.42 -70.82 45.60
CA MET A 228 4.56 -69.79 44.97
C MET A 228 4.53 -68.53 45.82
#